data_AF-A0A3L6N3D2-F1
#
_entry.id   AF-A0A3L6N3D2-F1
#
_cell.length_a   1.000
_cell.length_b   1.000
_cell.length_c   1.000
_cell.angle_alpha   90.00
_cell.angle_beta   90.00
_cell.angle_gamma   90.00
#
_symmetry.space_group_name_H-M   'P 1'
#
loop_
_entity.id
_entity.type
_entity.pdbx_description
1 polymer ?
#
loop_
_entity_poly.entity_id
_entity_poly.type
_entity_poly.pdbx_seq_one_letter_code
_entity_poly.pdbx_strand_id
1 'polypeptide(L)'
;MAIVADLTNTNYNYIIIRGGEAGCVTASRLAEALPDCKIPMIGAGPSDLDNKSILDLRSMDNLMGGEFDYGFKSTEQPNVNSNIFHLRAKVLSGCSSHNGSLA
;
A
#
# COMPACT_ATOMS: atom_id res chain seq x y z
N MET A 1 2.08 -14.76 2.87
CA MET A 1 2.02 -14.11 1.56
C MET A 1 3.39 -14.26 0.91
N ALA A 2 3.49 -14.85 -0.27
CA ALA A 2 4.78 -15.03 -0.97
C ALA A 2 4.86 -14.07 -2.14
N ILE A 3 6.03 -13.44 -2.34
CA ILE A 3 6.29 -12.63 -3.53
C ILE A 3 6.51 -13.59 -4.70
N VAL A 4 5.69 -13.48 -5.74
CA VAL A 4 5.78 -14.33 -6.93
C VAL A 4 6.52 -13.56 -8.02
N ALA A 5 7.67 -14.08 -8.44
CA ALA A 5 8.53 -13.44 -9.43
C ALA A 5 8.11 -13.70 -10.88
N ASP A 6 7.32 -14.75 -11.13
CA ASP A 6 6.81 -15.12 -12.46
C ASP A 6 5.29 -15.32 -12.42
N LEU A 7 4.57 -14.49 -13.17
CA LEU A 7 3.11 -14.50 -13.28
C LEU A 7 2.65 -15.09 -14.62
N THR A 8 3.57 -15.57 -15.46
CA THR A 8 3.22 -16.06 -16.80
C THR A 8 2.47 -17.39 -16.74
N ASN A 9 1.55 -17.59 -17.69
CA ASN A 9 0.77 -18.82 -17.88
C ASN A 9 0.01 -19.33 -16.64
N THR A 10 -0.29 -18.46 -15.68
CA THR A 10 -1.08 -18.81 -14.50
C THR A 10 -2.47 -18.21 -14.60
N ASN A 11 -3.50 -19.04 -14.52
CA ASN A 11 -4.88 -18.58 -14.39
C ASN A 11 -5.15 -18.15 -12.94
N TYR A 12 -5.79 -17.00 -12.78
CA TYR A 12 -6.20 -16.44 -11.49
C TYR A 12 -7.71 -16.30 -11.44
N ASN A 13 -8.30 -16.57 -10.27
CA ASN A 13 -9.74 -16.43 -10.06
C ASN A 13 -10.10 -14.97 -9.76
N TYR A 14 -9.23 -14.30 -9.03
CA TYR A 14 -9.37 -12.90 -8.63
C TYR A 14 -8.02 -12.21 -8.75
N ILE A 15 -8.03 -10.91 -9.06
CA ILE A 15 -6.81 -10.09 -9.04
C ILE A 15 -7.12 -8.85 -8.21
N ILE A 16 -6.31 -8.61 -7.18
CA ILE A 16 -6.44 -7.45 -6.32
C ILE A 16 -5.41 -6.41 -6.76
N ILE A 17 -5.91 -5.31 -7.33
CA ILE A 17 -5.07 -4.19 -7.73
C ILE A 17 -5.01 -3.21 -6.57
N ARG A 18 -3.79 -2.89 -6.12
CA ARG A 18 -3.43 -2.11 -4.93
C ARG A 18 -3.57 -2.91 -3.64
N GLY A 19 -2.45 -3.45 -3.16
CA GLY A 19 -2.32 -3.95 -1.79
C GLY A 19 -2.19 -2.84 -0.75
N GLY A 20 -3.18 -1.95 -0.67
CA GLY A 20 -3.34 -1.04 0.49
C GLY A 20 -4.24 -1.67 1.56
N GLU A 21 -4.65 -0.92 2.58
CA GLU A 21 -5.48 -1.40 3.70
C GLU A 21 -6.66 -2.30 3.28
N ALA A 22 -7.57 -1.78 2.45
CA ALA A 22 -8.71 -2.53 1.95
C ALA A 22 -8.30 -3.72 1.05
N GLY A 23 -7.24 -3.55 0.25
CA GLY A 23 -6.72 -4.59 -0.63
C GLY A 23 -6.17 -5.78 0.15
N CYS A 24 -5.37 -5.52 1.19
CA CYS A 24 -4.80 -6.53 2.08
C CYS A 24 -5.90 -7.30 2.83
N VAL A 25 -6.89 -6.58 3.38
CA VAL A 25 -8.04 -7.22 4.06
C VAL A 25 -8.82 -8.09 3.09
N THR A 26 -9.16 -7.56 1.90
CA THR A 26 -9.89 -8.31 0.87
C THR A 26 -9.12 -9.57 0.44
N ALA A 27 -7.82 -9.45 0.21
CA ALA A 27 -6.96 -10.57 -0.17
C ALA A 27 -6.95 -11.66 0.90
N SER A 28 -6.77 -11.28 2.16
CA SER A 28 -6.74 -12.22 3.29
C SER A 28 -8.07 -12.94 3.43
N ARG A 29 -9.19 -12.19 3.40
CA ARG A 29 -10.53 -12.78 3.59
C ARG A 29 -10.95 -13.68 2.42
N LEU A 30 -10.62 -13.31 1.19
CA LEU A 30 -10.89 -14.18 0.04
C LEU A 30 -10.03 -15.45 0.09
N ALA A 31 -8.75 -15.35 0.46
CA ALA A 31 -7.88 -16.51 0.58
C ALA A 31 -8.32 -17.46 1.70
N GLU A 32 -8.81 -16.92 2.83
CA GLU A 32 -9.41 -17.70 3.92
C GLU A 32 -10.69 -18.43 3.48
N ALA A 33 -11.58 -17.73 2.75
CA ALA A 33 -12.88 -18.28 2.36
C ALA A 33 -12.81 -19.21 1.14
N LEU A 34 -11.82 -19.04 0.26
CA LEU A 34 -11.70 -19.73 -1.02
C LEU A 34 -10.29 -20.34 -1.18
N PRO A 35 -9.96 -21.41 -0.44
CA PRO A 35 -8.60 -21.96 -0.40
C PRO A 35 -8.10 -22.51 -1.75
N ASP A 36 -9.03 -22.89 -2.65
CA ASP A 36 -8.71 -23.38 -3.99
C ASP A 36 -8.52 -22.25 -5.03
N CYS A 37 -8.84 -21.01 -4.67
CA CYS A 37 -8.70 -19.86 -5.57
C CYS A 37 -7.27 -19.29 -5.54
N LYS A 38 -6.74 -18.95 -6.72
CA LYS A 38 -5.48 -18.21 -6.85
C LYS A 38 -5.77 -16.72 -6.92
N ILE A 39 -5.25 -15.96 -5.94
CA ILE A 39 -5.57 -14.55 -5.71
C ILE A 39 -4.29 -13.72 -5.57
N PRO A 40 -3.65 -13.31 -6.69
CA PRO A 40 -2.54 -12.38 -6.65
C PRO A 40 -3.00 -10.99 -6.20
N MET A 41 -2.14 -10.35 -5.42
CA MET A 41 -2.29 -8.95 -5.04
C MET A 41 -1.11 -8.17 -5.60
N ILE A 42 -1.39 -7.02 -6.23
CA ILE A 42 -0.41 -6.19 -6.90
C ILE A 42 -0.29 -4.86 -6.16
N GLY A 43 0.93 -4.51 -5.75
CA GLY A 43 1.28 -3.21 -5.18
C GLY A 43 2.26 -2.47 -6.09
N ALA A 44 2.19 -1.14 -6.12
CA ALA A 44 3.15 -0.32 -6.87
C ALA A 44 4.38 0.09 -6.04
N GLY A 45 4.39 -0.26 -4.76
CA GLY A 45 5.51 -0.08 -3.84
C GLY A 45 6.09 -1.42 -3.38
N PRO A 46 7.24 -1.39 -2.70
CA PRO A 46 7.84 -2.60 -2.13
C PRO A 46 6.99 -3.16 -0.99
N SER A 47 7.29 -4.40 -0.60
CA SER A 47 6.83 -4.95 0.67
C SER A 47 7.40 -4.14 1.84
N ASP A 48 6.62 -3.95 2.89
CA ASP A 48 7.07 -3.40 4.18
C ASP A 48 7.77 -4.44 5.06
N LEU A 49 7.59 -5.74 4.76
CA LEU A 49 8.27 -6.84 5.45
C LEU A 49 9.77 -6.57 5.63
N ASP A 50 10.24 -6.68 6.87
CA ASP A 50 11.62 -6.44 7.31
C ASP A 50 12.18 -5.02 7.11
N ASN A 51 11.38 -4.06 6.63
CA ASN A 51 11.80 -2.67 6.49
C ASN A 51 11.51 -1.86 7.75
N LYS A 52 12.50 -1.76 8.64
CA LYS A 52 12.39 -1.02 9.91
C LYS A 52 12.05 0.47 9.75
N SER A 53 12.42 1.09 8.63
CA SER A 53 12.09 2.51 8.40
C SER A 53 10.58 2.72 8.27
N ILE A 54 9.85 1.69 7.82
CA ILE A 54 8.40 1.68 7.65
C ILE A 54 7.71 1.09 8.90
N LEU A 55 8.27 0.03 9.46
CA LEU A 55 7.67 -0.72 10.57
C LEU A 55 7.83 -0.04 11.96
N ASP A 56 8.81 0.85 12.14
CA ASP A 56 8.92 1.63 13.38
C ASP A 56 7.98 2.85 13.30
N LEU A 57 6.84 2.76 14.00
CA LEU A 57 5.83 3.84 14.06
C LEU A 57 6.42 5.20 14.44
N ARG A 58 7.50 5.22 15.26
CA ARG A 58 8.16 6.48 15.67
C ARG A 58 8.92 7.15 14.52
N SER A 59 9.18 6.42 13.44
CA SER A 59 9.84 6.92 12.23
C SER A 59 8.87 7.36 11.15
N MET A 60 7.55 7.33 11.41
CA MET A 60 6.52 7.58 10.39
C MET A 60 6.71 8.93 9.68
N ASP A 61 7.05 9.99 10.41
CA ASP A 61 7.29 11.33 9.85
C ASP A 61 8.41 11.35 8.79
N ASN A 62 9.40 10.46 8.91
CA ASN A 62 10.51 10.35 7.96
C ASN A 62 10.07 9.81 6.59
N LEU A 63 8.88 9.22 6.49
CA LEU A 63 8.33 8.66 5.26
C LEU A 63 7.62 9.73 4.41
N MET A 64 7.28 10.87 4.99
CA MET A 64 6.51 11.93 4.31
C MET A 64 7.33 12.58 3.18
N GLY A 65 6.82 12.56 1.95
CA GLY A 65 7.52 13.13 0.79
C GLY A 65 8.79 12.39 0.35
N GLY A 66 9.09 11.24 0.96
CA GLY A 66 10.26 10.41 0.64
C GLY A 66 9.99 9.39 -0.48
N GLU A 67 10.86 8.39 -0.59
CA GLU A 67 10.77 7.33 -1.62
C GLU A 67 9.49 6.46 -1.53
N PHE A 68 8.89 6.43 -0.34
CA PHE A 68 7.67 5.67 -0.03
C PHE A 68 6.40 6.51 -0.16
N ASP A 69 6.44 7.69 -0.76
CA ASP A 69 5.29 8.56 -1.02
C ASP A 69 5.10 8.76 -2.54
N TYR A 70 3.85 8.83 -3.00
CA TYR A 70 3.55 9.24 -4.38
C TYR A 70 3.83 10.72 -4.62
N GLY A 71 3.91 11.54 -3.57
CA GLY A 71 4.28 12.96 -3.69
C GLY A 71 3.21 13.82 -4.36
N PHE A 72 1.93 13.47 -4.21
CA PHE A 72 0.85 14.26 -4.77
C PHE A 72 0.77 15.63 -4.08
N LYS A 73 0.67 16.67 -4.91
CA LYS A 73 0.46 18.06 -4.48
C LYS A 73 -0.92 18.52 -4.90
N SER A 74 -1.52 19.39 -4.09
CA SER A 74 -2.71 20.11 -4.51
C SER A 74 -2.43 20.93 -5.77
N THR A 75 -3.47 21.12 -6.59
CA THR A 75 -3.46 22.19 -7.59
C THR A 75 -3.61 23.54 -6.89
N GLU A 76 -3.42 24.64 -7.62
CA GLU A 76 -3.68 25.98 -7.11
C GLU A 76 -5.11 26.10 -6.53
N GLN A 77 -5.20 26.65 -5.32
CA GLN A 77 -6.46 26.86 -4.61
C GLN A 77 -6.68 28.36 -4.40
N PRO A 78 -7.87 28.91 -4.75
CA PRO A 78 -8.09 30.36 -4.76
C PRO A 78 -8.13 31.00 -3.36
N ASN A 79 -8.49 30.23 -2.33
CA ASN A 79 -8.81 30.76 -1.00
C ASN A 79 -8.05 30.06 0.14
N VAL A 80 -7.18 29.11 -0.18
CA VAL A 80 -6.48 28.28 0.82
C VAL A 80 -5.07 27.95 0.36
N ASN A 81 -4.33 27.15 1.14
CA ASN A 81 -2.98 26.76 0.82
C ASN A 81 -2.91 25.92 -0.48
N SER A 82 -2.28 26.47 -1.53
CA SER A 82 -2.00 25.78 -2.80
C SER A 82 -0.86 24.76 -2.73
N ASN A 83 -0.12 24.69 -1.61
CA ASN A 83 1.06 23.84 -1.42
C ASN A 83 0.80 22.66 -0.47
N ILE A 84 -0.42 22.15 -0.43
CA ILE A 84 -0.75 20.98 0.38
C ILE A 84 -0.16 19.72 -0.26
N PHE A 85 0.49 18.89 0.55
CA PHE A 85 0.93 17.57 0.16
C PHE A 85 -0.11 16.54 0.58
N HIS A 86 -0.68 15.82 -0.40
CA HIS A 86 -1.56 14.70 -0.17
C HIS A 86 -0.74 13.43 -0.06
N LEU A 87 -0.16 13.22 1.12
CA LEU A 87 0.66 12.04 1.43
C LEU A 87 -0.11 10.76 1.08
N ARG A 88 0.46 9.95 0.20
CA ARG A 88 -0.09 8.62 -0.18
C ARG A 88 1.06 7.62 -0.19
N ALA A 89 0.98 6.60 0.66
CA ALA A 89 2.03 5.60 0.74
C ALA A 89 2.15 4.79 -0.55
N LYS A 90 3.37 4.67 -1.05
CA LYS A 90 3.80 3.76 -2.11
C LYS A 90 4.53 2.57 -1.49
N VAL A 91 3.78 1.77 -0.74
CA VAL A 91 4.23 0.53 -0.07
C VAL A 91 3.09 -0.48 -0.13
N LEU A 92 3.40 -1.78 -0.11
CA LEU A 92 2.42 -2.81 0.26
C LEU A 92 1.90 -2.50 1.68
N SER A 93 0.62 -2.75 1.96
CA SER A 93 -0.17 -2.23 3.11
C SER A 93 -0.62 -0.76 2.97
N GLY A 94 -0.06 0.02 2.05
CA GLY A 94 -0.56 1.35 1.71
C GLY A 94 -0.48 2.35 2.86
N CYS A 95 -1.47 3.24 2.99
CA CYS A 95 -1.41 4.34 3.96
C CYS A 95 -1.41 3.86 5.42
N SER A 96 -1.80 2.62 5.71
CA SER A 96 -1.66 2.07 7.07
C SER A 96 -0.19 1.98 7.51
N SER A 97 0.76 1.90 6.57
CA SER A 97 2.21 1.86 6.87
C SER A 97 2.86 3.23 7.02
N HIS A 98 2.10 4.33 6.91
CA HIS A 98 2.62 5.68 7.17
C HIS A 98 1.56 6.60 7.81
N ASN A 99 0.62 6.04 8.55
CA ASN A 99 -0.36 6.82 9.31
C ASN A 99 0.02 6.84 10.80
N GLY A 100 -0.71 7.63 11.58
CA GLY A 100 -0.48 7.75 13.03
C GLY A 100 -0.95 6.53 13.86
N SER A 101 -1.47 5.47 13.23
CA SER A 101 -2.02 4.29 13.91
C SER A 101 -3.01 4.63 15.05
N LEU A 102 -3.81 5.69 14.85
CA LEU A 102 -4.83 6.12 15.81
C LEU A 102 -6.00 5.13 15.79
N ALA A 103 -6.46 4.74 16.98
CA ALA A 103 -7.59 3.84 17.20
C ALA A 103 -8.91 4.59 17.40
#